data_AF-D4CXD0-F1
#
_entry.id   AF-D4CXD0-F1
#
_cell.length_a   1.000
_cell.length_b   1.000
_cell.length_c   1.000
_cell.angle_alpha   90.00
_cell.angle_beta   90.00
_cell.angle_gamma   90.00
#
_symmetry.space_group_name_H-M   'P 1'
#
loop_
_entity.id
_entity.type
_entity.pdbx_description
1 polymer ?
#
loop_
_entity_poly.entity_id
_entity_poly.type
_entity_poly.pdbx_seq_one_letter_code
_entity_poly.pdbx_strand_id
1 'polypeptide(L)'
;MKKSVLEIKIEKIDNDYSVFKIIKFNDSILKKDIKIIKDDILFSINEDRTEFYYNLVKDRPVLNINYKEKIETLYTIENKHIDYIKKIITEVNKKYGIRWRGERTDCYYAVSGKGKVVKLLEESEYSDETYYNIGNYFQTEEEAIIARNKILDFWEKIKTEEI
;
A
#
# COMPACT_ATOMS: atom_id res chain seq x y z
N MET A 1 1.23 -2.17 -10.28
CA MET A 1 1.02 -2.34 -8.82
C MET A 1 0.33 -1.10 -8.25
N LYS A 2 -0.13 -1.13 -6.99
CA LYS A 2 -0.62 0.09 -6.33
C LYS A 2 0.57 0.97 -5.93
N LYS A 3 0.57 2.24 -6.34
CA LYS A 3 1.45 3.28 -5.83
C LYS A 3 1.06 3.57 -4.38
N SER A 4 2.08 3.67 -3.54
CA SER A 4 1.98 4.08 -2.13
C SER A 4 1.34 5.46 -2.00
N VAL A 5 0.45 5.62 -1.03
CA VAL A 5 -0.14 6.89 -0.60
C VAL A 5 0.45 7.39 0.71
N LEU A 6 1.08 6.50 1.48
CA LEU A 6 1.83 6.79 2.70
C LEU A 6 3.21 6.14 2.61
N GLU A 7 4.27 6.90 2.86
CA GLU A 7 5.63 6.37 3.06
C GLU A 7 6.27 7.05 4.26
N ILE A 8 6.97 6.25 5.07
CA ILE A 8 7.68 6.70 6.26
C ILE A 8 9.12 6.21 6.15
N LYS A 9 10.08 7.12 6.34
CA LYS A 9 11.49 6.81 6.52
C LYS A 9 11.74 6.57 8.00
N ILE A 10 12.49 5.52 8.34
CA ILE A 10 12.92 5.22 9.71
C ILE A 10 14.45 5.18 9.72
N GLU A 11 15.07 5.89 10.64
CA GLU A 11 16.52 5.91 10.85
C GLU A 11 16.84 5.53 12.29
N LYS A 12 17.75 4.56 12.45
CA LYS A 12 18.17 4.08 13.76
C LYS A 12 19.05 5.13 14.44
N ILE A 13 18.75 5.46 15.69
CA ILE A 13 19.57 6.34 16.52
C ILE A 13 20.56 5.50 17.32
N ASP A 14 20.04 4.52 18.07
CA ASP A 14 20.79 3.61 18.93
C ASP A 14 20.10 2.24 19.02
N ASN A 15 20.51 1.39 19.97
CA ASN A 15 19.97 0.03 20.12
C ASN A 15 18.51 -0.03 20.54
N ASP A 16 17.99 1.02 21.18
CA ASP A 16 16.66 1.05 21.77
C ASP A 16 15.70 1.93 20.96
N TYR A 17 16.22 2.98 20.30
CA TYR A 17 15.40 4.00 19.65
C TYR A 17 15.78 4.27 18.19
N SER A 18 14.76 4.66 17.43
CA SER A 18 14.82 5.19 16.07
C SER A 18 14.03 6.50 15.98
N VAL A 19 14.30 7.28 14.94
CA VAL A 19 13.39 8.33 14.47
C VAL A 19 12.64 7.86 13.23
N PHE A 20 11.42 8.34 13.05
CA PHE A 20 10.70 8.23 11.80
C PHE A 20 10.21 9.57 11.30
N LYS A 21 10.09 9.68 9.97
CA LYS A 21 9.59 10.85 9.25
C LYS A 21 8.66 10.40 8.14
N ILE A 22 7.49 11.02 8.03
CA ILE A 22 6.61 10.80 6.87
C ILE A 22 7.24 11.52 5.68
N ILE A 23 7.59 10.76 4.64
CA ILE A 23 8.23 11.28 3.42
C ILE A 23 7.24 11.36 2.25
N LYS A 24 6.10 10.69 2.36
CA LYS A 24 5.00 10.77 1.39
C LYS A 24 3.66 10.65 2.11
N PHE A 25 2.75 11.54 1.77
CA PHE A 25 1.38 11.53 2.26
C PHE A 25 0.48 12.15 1.17
N ASN A 26 -0.45 11.36 0.61
CA ASN A 26 -1.32 11.82 -0.45
C ASN A 26 -2.59 12.48 0.12
N ASP A 27 -2.62 13.82 0.18
CA ASP A 27 -3.73 14.60 0.74
C ASP A 27 -5.08 14.41 0.04
N SER A 28 -5.07 14.08 -1.25
CA SER A 28 -6.29 13.85 -2.02
C SER A 28 -7.01 12.57 -1.56
N ILE A 29 -6.30 11.66 -0.88
CA ILE A 29 -6.80 10.35 -0.45
C ILE A 29 -6.82 10.24 1.06
N LEU A 30 -5.72 10.56 1.71
CA LEU A 30 -5.50 10.43 3.15
C LEU A 30 -6.05 11.66 3.89
N LYS A 31 -7.37 11.77 3.95
CA LYS A 31 -8.08 12.89 4.59
C LYS A 31 -8.34 12.64 6.08
N LYS A 32 -8.73 13.71 6.79
CA LYS A 32 -9.23 13.67 8.17
C LYS A 32 -10.29 12.57 8.33
N ASP A 33 -10.30 11.95 9.51
CA ASP A 33 -11.25 10.92 9.95
C ASP A 33 -11.11 9.54 9.29
N ILE A 34 -10.07 9.33 8.47
CA ILE A 34 -9.69 7.98 8.04
C ILE A 34 -9.24 7.17 9.24
N LYS A 35 -9.80 5.96 9.35
CA LYS A 35 -9.39 4.95 10.33
C LYS A 35 -9.27 3.59 9.68
N ILE A 36 -8.20 2.87 10.02
CA ILE A 36 -8.07 1.42 9.79
C ILE A 36 -8.01 0.77 11.16
N ILE A 37 -9.01 -0.05 11.44
CA ILE A 37 -9.12 -0.79 12.68
C ILE A 37 -8.96 -2.27 12.32
N LYS A 38 -7.89 -2.89 12.80
CA LYS A 38 -7.73 -4.34 12.84
C LYS A 38 -7.54 -4.78 14.28
N ASP A 39 -7.59 -6.09 14.50
CA ASP A 39 -7.45 -6.66 15.85
C ASP A 39 -6.09 -6.31 16.47
N ASP A 40 -5.05 -6.19 15.63
CA ASP A 40 -3.66 -6.06 16.05
C ASP A 40 -3.01 -4.71 15.73
N ILE A 41 -3.70 -3.81 15.02
CA ILE A 41 -3.22 -2.46 14.71
C ILE A 41 -4.37 -1.45 14.65
N LEU A 42 -4.05 -0.18 14.91
CA LEU A 42 -4.90 0.97 14.63
C LEU A 42 -4.12 2.01 13.83
N PHE A 43 -4.73 2.52 12.78
CA PHE A 43 -4.27 3.70 12.07
C PHE A 43 -5.36 4.75 12.08
N SER A 44 -5.01 6.00 12.37
CA SER A 44 -5.93 7.12 12.30
C SER A 44 -5.27 8.36 11.72
N ILE A 45 -6.10 9.17 11.05
CA ILE A 45 -5.74 10.50 10.59
C ILE A 45 -6.70 11.50 11.25
N ASN A 46 -6.15 12.43 12.03
CA ASN A 46 -6.94 13.44 12.74
C ASN A 46 -6.15 14.75 12.90
N GLU A 47 -6.65 15.66 13.72
CA GLU A 47 -5.98 16.95 14.02
C GLU A 47 -5.07 16.89 15.25
N ASP A 48 -5.04 15.73 15.92
CA ASP A 48 -4.17 15.51 17.07
C ASP A 48 -2.73 15.26 16.59
N ARG A 49 -1.79 15.17 17.54
CA ARG A 49 -0.37 14.95 17.27
C ARG A 49 -0.13 13.69 16.44
N THR A 50 0.79 13.76 15.47
CA THR A 50 1.35 12.55 14.84
C THR A 50 2.20 11.82 15.88
N GLU A 51 1.86 10.58 16.18
CA GLU A 51 2.58 9.78 17.15
C GLU A 51 2.32 8.28 16.95
N PHE A 52 3.27 7.50 17.45
CA PHE A 52 3.09 6.07 17.63
C PHE A 52 2.98 5.78 19.13
N TYR A 53 1.93 5.06 19.53
CA TYR A 53 1.72 4.66 20.92
C TYR A 53 1.00 3.31 20.99
N TYR A 54 0.89 2.78 22.20
CA TYR A 54 0.18 1.53 22.44
C TYR A 54 -1.12 1.82 23.21
N ASN A 55 -2.26 1.42 22.64
CA ASN A 55 -3.55 1.57 23.29
C ASN A 55 -3.67 0.55 24.42
N LEU A 56 -3.58 1.02 25.66
CA LEU A 56 -3.58 0.18 26.87
C LEU A 56 -4.90 -0.58 27.10
N VAL A 57 -6.03 -0.08 26.59
CA VAL A 57 -7.34 -0.71 26.78
C VAL A 57 -7.54 -1.87 25.81
N LYS A 58 -7.04 -1.73 24.59
CA LYS A 58 -7.20 -2.72 23.50
C LYS A 58 -5.95 -3.52 23.21
N ASP A 59 -4.88 -3.31 23.97
CA ASP A 59 -3.59 -3.97 23.83
C ASP A 59 -3.11 -3.98 22.37
N ARG A 60 -3.07 -2.79 21.74
CA ARG A 60 -2.67 -2.71 20.33
C ARG A 60 -1.88 -1.44 19.96
N PRO A 61 -0.91 -1.55 19.04
CA PRO A 61 -0.19 -0.42 18.51
C PRO A 61 -1.11 0.51 17.70
N VAL A 62 -0.86 1.81 17.83
CA VAL A 62 -1.58 2.89 17.15
C VAL A 62 -0.56 3.78 16.47
N LEU A 63 -0.79 4.06 15.19
CA LEU A 63 -0.15 5.18 14.49
C LEU A 63 -1.22 6.24 14.20
N ASN A 64 -1.10 7.39 14.84
CA ASN A 64 -1.88 8.56 14.53
C ASN A 64 -1.08 9.51 13.65
N ILE A 65 -1.69 10.09 12.62
CA ILE A 65 -1.09 11.14 11.79
C ILE A 65 -1.91 12.41 11.88
N ASN A 66 -1.25 13.50 12.27
CA ASN A 66 -1.77 14.85 12.11
C ASN A 66 -1.73 15.22 10.62
N TYR A 67 -2.88 15.34 9.96
CA TYR A 67 -2.89 15.68 8.52
C TYR A 67 -2.44 17.13 8.23
N LYS A 68 -2.42 18.00 9.26
CA LYS A 68 -1.99 19.40 9.14
C LYS A 68 -0.46 19.56 9.25
N GLU A 69 0.22 18.71 10.01
CA GLU A 69 1.65 18.85 10.40
C GLU A 69 2.56 17.72 9.85
N LYS A 70 2.08 17.05 8.81
CA LYS A 70 2.55 15.73 8.34
C LYS A 70 4.01 15.60 7.86
N ILE A 71 4.66 16.62 7.28
CA ILE A 71 5.87 16.40 6.45
C ILE A 71 7.17 16.94 7.07
N GLU A 72 7.10 17.76 8.12
CA GLU A 72 8.30 18.48 8.61
C GLU A 72 8.85 18.00 9.96
N THR A 73 8.15 17.11 10.67
CA THR A 73 8.52 16.71 12.03
C THR A 73 9.13 15.31 12.08
N LEU A 74 10.15 15.15 12.93
CA LEU A 74 10.74 13.86 13.30
C LEU A 74 10.06 13.34 14.56
N TYR A 75 9.77 12.04 14.58
CA TYR A 75 9.11 11.37 15.71
C TYR A 75 9.96 10.22 16.20
N THR A 76 10.12 10.08 17.51
CA THR A 76 10.86 8.97 18.10
C THR A 76 9.99 7.72 18.22
N ILE A 77 10.62 6.55 18.13
CA ILE A 77 9.99 5.26 18.35
C ILE A 77 10.99 4.26 18.93
N GLU A 78 10.52 3.38 19.82
CA GLU A 78 11.31 2.24 20.27
C GLU A 78 11.48 1.21 19.13
N ASN A 79 12.69 0.70 18.96
CA ASN A 79 13.05 -0.23 17.88
C ASN A 79 12.15 -1.48 17.84
N LYS A 80 11.69 -1.96 19.01
CA LYS A 80 10.76 -3.09 19.14
C LYS A 80 9.40 -2.88 18.44
N HIS A 81 9.07 -1.64 18.08
CA HIS A 81 7.80 -1.28 17.46
C HIS A 81 7.87 -0.96 15.96
N ILE A 82 9.06 -0.99 15.36
CA ILE A 82 9.27 -0.66 13.95
C ILE A 82 8.41 -1.54 13.03
N ASP A 83 8.28 -2.83 13.33
CA ASP A 83 7.53 -3.75 12.49
C ASP A 83 6.02 -3.47 12.51
N TYR A 84 5.48 -2.90 13.59
CA TYR A 84 4.10 -2.44 13.63
C TYR A 84 3.89 -1.22 12.73
N ILE A 85 4.83 -0.26 12.71
CA ILE A 85 4.76 0.86 11.76
C ILE A 85 4.77 0.34 10.32
N LYS A 86 5.70 -0.56 9.98
CA LYS A 86 5.77 -1.14 8.62
C LYS A 86 4.46 -1.82 8.25
N LYS A 87 3.89 -2.62 9.16
CA LYS A 87 2.61 -3.29 8.96
C LYS A 87 1.47 -2.29 8.73
N ILE A 88 1.40 -1.24 9.52
CA ILE A 88 0.39 -0.17 9.36
C ILE A 88 0.53 0.47 7.97
N ILE A 89 1.73 0.84 7.54
CA ILE A 89 1.98 1.43 6.22
C ILE A 89 1.55 0.48 5.10
N THR A 90 1.88 -0.81 5.23
CA THR A 90 1.45 -1.84 4.27
C THR A 90 -0.07 -1.89 4.17
N GLU A 91 -0.79 -1.87 5.29
CA GLU A 91 -2.26 -1.91 5.30
C GLU A 91 -2.91 -0.65 4.75
N VAL A 92 -2.36 0.53 5.07
CA VAL A 92 -2.78 1.81 4.48
C VAL A 92 -2.61 1.77 2.97
N ASN A 93 -1.43 1.38 2.46
CA ASN A 93 -1.16 1.32 1.03
C ASN A 93 -1.94 0.20 0.32
N LYS A 94 -2.25 -0.90 1.00
CA LYS A 94 -3.12 -1.95 0.44
C LYS A 94 -4.54 -1.42 0.24
N LYS A 95 -5.09 -0.74 1.25
CA LYS A 95 -6.46 -0.20 1.22
C LYS A 95 -6.58 1.00 0.29
N TYR A 96 -5.72 2.00 0.47
CA TYR A 96 -5.84 3.31 -0.17
C TYR A 96 -4.83 3.56 -1.29
N GLY A 97 -3.89 2.65 -1.54
CA GLY A 97 -2.93 2.78 -2.63
C GLY A 97 -3.62 2.92 -3.99
N ILE A 98 -3.04 3.76 -4.84
CA ILE A 98 -3.60 4.12 -6.15
C ILE A 98 -3.01 3.18 -7.19
N ARG A 99 -3.84 2.47 -7.93
CA ARG A 99 -3.35 1.78 -9.13
C ARG A 99 -3.09 2.83 -10.20
N TRP A 100 -1.94 2.78 -10.84
CA TRP A 100 -1.70 3.62 -12.00
C TRP A 100 -2.75 3.30 -13.08
N ARG A 101 -3.29 4.34 -13.70
CA ARG A 101 -4.13 4.26 -14.88
C ARG A 101 -3.51 5.12 -15.96
N GLY A 102 -3.51 4.63 -17.20
CA GLY A 102 -3.08 5.41 -18.34
C GLY A 102 -4.15 6.42 -18.74
N GLU A 103 -3.74 7.49 -19.40
CA GLU A 103 -4.66 8.34 -20.15
C GLU A 103 -5.06 7.64 -21.46
N ARG A 104 -6.13 8.10 -22.11
CA ARG A 104 -6.48 7.60 -23.45
C ARG A 104 -5.27 7.73 -24.37
N THR A 105 -4.97 6.68 -25.13
CA THR A 105 -3.79 6.48 -26.00
C THR A 105 -2.49 6.03 -25.30
N ASP A 106 -2.45 5.99 -23.97
CA ASP A 106 -1.36 5.31 -23.27
C ASP A 106 -1.43 3.79 -23.51
N CYS A 107 -0.31 3.10 -23.28
CA CYS A 107 -0.30 1.64 -23.25
C CYS A 107 -0.19 1.13 -21.82
N TYR A 108 -0.89 0.05 -21.53
CA TYR A 108 -0.74 -0.72 -20.30
C TYR A 108 -0.42 -2.17 -20.60
N TYR A 109 0.06 -2.89 -19.59
CA TYR A 109 0.33 -4.31 -19.66
C TYR A 109 -0.72 -5.08 -18.86
N ALA A 110 -1.08 -6.27 -19.35
CA ALA A 110 -2.03 -7.18 -18.71
C ALA A 110 -1.62 -8.63 -18.93
N VAL A 111 -2.14 -9.54 -18.11
CA VAL A 111 -2.00 -10.99 -18.28
C VAL A 111 -3.24 -11.52 -18.99
N SER A 112 -3.07 -12.02 -20.21
CA SER A 112 -4.15 -12.67 -20.98
C SER A 112 -4.62 -13.96 -20.31
N GLY A 113 -5.82 -14.44 -20.68
CA GLY A 113 -6.35 -15.72 -20.18
C GLY A 113 -5.50 -16.95 -20.53
N LYS A 114 -4.55 -16.83 -21.47
CA LYS A 114 -3.56 -17.88 -21.78
C LYS A 114 -2.29 -17.77 -20.92
N GLY A 115 -2.28 -16.91 -19.91
CA GLY A 115 -1.12 -16.66 -19.06
C GLY A 115 0.03 -15.98 -19.80
N LYS A 116 -0.21 -15.17 -20.84
CA LYS A 116 0.82 -14.35 -21.50
C LYS A 116 0.68 -12.89 -21.13
N VAL A 117 1.78 -12.18 -20.93
CA VAL A 117 1.77 -10.72 -20.83
C VAL A 117 1.47 -10.14 -22.21
N VAL A 118 0.53 -9.20 -22.26
CA VAL A 118 0.12 -8.47 -23.46
C VAL A 118 0.19 -6.97 -23.19
N LYS A 119 0.54 -6.20 -24.23
CA LYS A 119 0.49 -4.75 -24.22
C LYS A 119 -0.80 -4.31 -24.92
N LEU A 120 -1.59 -3.48 -24.26
CA LEU A 120 -2.89 -3.01 -24.70
C LEU A 120 -2.89 -1.48 -24.75
N LEU A 121 -3.68 -0.92 -25.66
CA LEU A 121 -3.93 0.52 -25.75
C LEU A 121 -5.09 0.87 -24.82
N GLU A 122 -4.94 1.90 -23.99
CA GLU A 122 -6.05 2.46 -23.21
C GLU A 122 -6.92 3.30 -24.15
N GLU A 123 -8.12 2.79 -24.43
CA GLU A 123 -9.12 3.43 -25.29
C GLU A 123 -10.30 3.99 -24.49
N SER A 124 -10.24 3.86 -23.15
CA SER A 124 -11.31 4.16 -22.20
C SER A 124 -12.57 3.36 -22.48
N GLU A 125 -12.35 2.10 -22.88
CA GLU A 125 -13.40 1.14 -23.17
C GLU A 125 -13.74 0.29 -21.95
N TYR A 126 -14.85 -0.45 -22.07
CA TYR A 126 -15.29 -1.40 -21.06
C TYR A 126 -14.23 -2.48 -20.74
N SER A 127 -13.46 -2.88 -21.75
CA SER A 127 -12.35 -3.83 -21.61
C SER A 127 -11.25 -3.29 -20.69
N ASP A 128 -10.83 -2.04 -20.90
CA ASP A 128 -9.82 -1.36 -20.07
C ASP A 128 -10.30 -1.23 -18.62
N GLU A 129 -11.56 -0.83 -18.45
CA GLU A 129 -12.20 -0.73 -17.14
C GLU A 129 -12.25 -2.09 -16.42
N THR A 130 -12.54 -3.15 -17.17
CA THR A 130 -12.56 -4.52 -16.65
C THR A 130 -11.16 -4.93 -16.17
N TYR A 131 -10.12 -4.75 -17.01
CA TYR A 131 -8.74 -5.04 -16.64
C TYR A 131 -8.28 -4.24 -15.41
N TYR A 132 -8.65 -2.95 -15.35
CA TYR A 132 -8.33 -2.08 -14.22
C TYR A 132 -8.98 -2.57 -12.91
N ASN A 133 -10.28 -2.87 -12.94
CA ASN A 133 -11.06 -3.26 -11.75
C ASN A 133 -10.68 -4.62 -11.18
N ILE A 134 -10.40 -5.62 -12.03
CA ILE A 134 -9.91 -6.92 -11.58
C ILE A 134 -8.43 -6.88 -11.17
N GLY A 135 -7.77 -5.74 -11.36
CA GLY A 135 -6.39 -5.51 -11.00
C GLY A 135 -5.35 -6.10 -11.95
N ASN A 136 -5.77 -6.41 -13.17
CA ASN A 136 -4.94 -6.91 -14.27
C ASN A 136 -4.56 -5.76 -15.24
N TYR A 137 -4.05 -4.67 -14.67
CA TYR A 137 -3.69 -3.44 -15.36
C TYR A 137 -2.40 -2.90 -14.74
N PHE A 138 -1.33 -2.85 -15.53
CA PHE A 138 0.05 -2.61 -15.07
C PHE A 138 0.74 -1.53 -15.90
N GLN A 139 1.56 -0.72 -15.24
CA GLN A 139 2.27 0.38 -15.90
C GLN A 139 3.47 -0.14 -16.69
N THR A 140 4.13 -1.19 -16.20
CA THR A 140 5.33 -1.76 -16.84
C THR A 140 5.15 -3.26 -17.09
N GLU A 141 5.95 -3.79 -18.01
CA GLU A 141 5.94 -5.21 -18.34
C GLU A 141 6.39 -6.06 -17.14
N GLU A 142 7.37 -5.60 -16.37
CA GLU A 142 7.90 -6.30 -15.19
C GLU A 142 6.82 -6.50 -14.13
N GLU A 143 5.99 -5.48 -13.88
CA GLU A 143 4.84 -5.61 -12.96
C GLU A 143 3.87 -6.70 -13.42
N ALA A 144 3.61 -6.77 -14.73
CA ALA A 144 2.75 -7.79 -15.32
C ALA A 144 3.38 -9.19 -15.27
N ILE A 145 4.70 -9.32 -15.46
CA ILE A 145 5.44 -10.58 -15.31
C ILE A 145 5.35 -11.09 -13.87
N ILE A 146 5.54 -10.23 -12.87
CA ILE A 146 5.41 -10.60 -11.46
C ILE A 146 4.00 -11.11 -11.16
N ALA A 147 2.97 -10.42 -11.66
CA ALA A 147 1.58 -10.85 -11.48
C ALA A 147 1.29 -12.19 -12.20
N ARG A 148 1.78 -12.34 -13.44
CA ARG A 148 1.68 -13.57 -14.22
C ARG A 148 2.27 -14.76 -13.47
N ASN A 149 3.48 -14.63 -12.92
CA ASN A 149 4.13 -15.74 -12.23
C ASN A 149 3.31 -16.19 -11.02
N LYS A 150 2.75 -15.26 -10.23
CA LYS A 150 1.85 -15.61 -9.11
C LYS A 150 0.59 -16.37 -9.57
N ILE A 151 0.03 -16.00 -10.72
CA ILE A 151 -1.14 -16.68 -11.30
C ILE A 151 -0.74 -18.09 -11.74
N LEU A 152 0.40 -18.25 -12.41
CA LEU A 152 0.91 -19.56 -12.84
C LEU A 152 1.23 -20.47 -11.65
N ASP A 153 1.87 -19.94 -10.61
CA ASP A 153 2.16 -20.67 -9.37
C ASP A 153 0.86 -21.14 -8.69
N PHE A 154 -0.19 -20.30 -8.68
CA PHE A 154 -1.50 -20.69 -8.17
C PHE A 154 -2.10 -21.83 -9.01
N TRP A 155 -2.10 -21.73 -10.34
CA TRP A 155 -2.63 -22.77 -11.21
C TRP A 155 -1.85 -24.08 -11.13
N GLU A 156 -0.52 -24.04 -10.92
CA GLU A 156 0.25 -25.26 -10.72
C GLU A 156 -0.19 -25.99 -9.44
N LYS A 157 -0.43 -25.26 -8.34
CA LYS A 157 -1.00 -25.85 -7.11
C LYS A 157 -2.38 -26.46 -7.32
N ILE A 158 -3.22 -25.81 -8.12
CA ILE A 158 -4.54 -26.37 -8.49
C ILE A 158 -4.35 -27.69 -9.25
N LYS A 159 -3.42 -27.72 -10.21
CA LYS A 159 -3.14 -28.86 -11.08
C LYS A 159 -2.53 -30.04 -10.31
N THR A 160 -1.74 -29.78 -9.28
CA THR A 160 -1.12 -30.79 -8.41
C THR A 160 -2.02 -31.24 -7.25
N GLU A 161 -3.24 -30.69 -7.13
CA GLU A 161 -4.18 -30.94 -6.03
C GLU A 161 -3.62 -30.59 -4.62
N GLU A 162 -2.63 -29.69 -4.55
CA GLU A 162 -1.98 -29.25 -3.30
C GLU A 162 -2.73 -28.08 -2.60
N ILE A 163 -4.04 -27.98 -2.81
CA ILE A 163 -4.88 -26.82 -2.38
C ILE A 163 -5.29 -26.95 -0.92
#